data_AF-A0A939KW27-F1
#
_entry.id   AF-A0A939KW27-F1
#
_cell.length_a   1.000
_cell.length_b   1.000
_cell.length_c   1.000
_cell.angle_alpha   90.00
_cell.angle_beta   90.00
_cell.angle_gamma   90.00
#
_symmetry.space_group_name_H-M   'P 1'
#
loop_
_entity.id
_entity.type
_entity.pdbx_description
1 polymer ?
#
loop_
_entity_poly.entity_id
_entity_poly.type
_entity_poly.pdbx_seq_one_letter_code
_entity_poly.pdbx_strand_id
1 'polypeptide(L)'
;MISASYVVKFSEATNAAPTDLNLDNNSINENSVANTVVGTFSTTDPDTGDTFTYQLVAGTGDADNAAFTIVGDQLQINSSPDFETKSSYSIRVQTTDAGGLSYSENFTININDVNEASTITGTSQNDILRGTASGETIQGLAGNDRLYGNGSNDTVEGGNGNDLLYGRNGDDLLDGGAKKDRLYGGEGKDTLLGGDGHDILYGNNGDDLLDGGAGSDRLYGHAGNDTLDGGAGSDRLYGHAGSDTFVLAPGMGRDTIYNFEDGTDKIGLGGGLSFSDLEIVGSGSFTRIKILDTGETLATLRGIDEALIVRMILFRLVSWPAVGFNPPVTRQSPGFEAPSGLKLTGMHHCRLASWPAVGWGRTGSRLPILPFETGLATFIAGGYWVIGPCHG
;
A
#
# COMPACT_ATOMS: atom_id res chain seq x y z
N MET A 1 -30.53 -42.36 79.43
CA MET A 1 -29.80 -41.76 78.29
C MET A 1 -30.81 -40.99 77.46
N ILE A 2 -30.80 -39.66 77.52
CA ILE A 2 -31.62 -38.83 76.64
C ILE A 2 -30.72 -38.50 75.45
N SER A 3 -31.03 -39.04 74.28
CA SER A 3 -30.36 -38.67 73.04
C SER A 3 -31.11 -37.47 72.46
N ALA A 4 -30.47 -36.29 72.49
CA ALA A 4 -30.97 -35.13 71.79
C ALA A 4 -30.43 -35.16 70.35
N SER A 5 -31.31 -35.40 69.39
CA SER A 5 -30.99 -35.28 67.97
C SER A 5 -31.02 -33.80 67.58
N TYR A 6 -29.86 -33.24 67.25
CA TYR A 6 -29.76 -31.90 66.69
C TYR A 6 -29.95 -32.01 65.18
N VAL A 7 -31.08 -31.50 64.67
CA VAL A 7 -31.29 -31.36 63.23
C VAL A 7 -30.60 -30.07 62.80
N VAL A 8 -29.44 -30.20 62.16
CA VAL A 8 -28.83 -29.08 61.42
C VAL A 8 -29.70 -28.87 60.18
N LYS A 9 -30.57 -27.86 60.21
CA LYS A 9 -31.17 -27.34 58.98
C LYS A 9 -30.08 -26.57 58.26
N PHE A 10 -29.58 -27.12 57.15
CA PHE A 10 -28.88 -26.30 56.16
C PHE A 10 -29.89 -25.26 55.67
N SER A 11 -29.61 -23.97 55.84
CA SER A 11 -30.39 -22.95 55.14
C SER A 11 -30.12 -23.14 53.66
N GLU A 12 -31.18 -23.27 52.86
CA GLU A 12 -31.05 -23.12 51.41
C GLU A 12 -30.34 -21.79 51.16
N ALA A 13 -29.33 -21.81 50.28
CA ALA A 13 -28.67 -20.58 49.86
C ALA A 13 -29.75 -19.65 49.32
N THR A 14 -29.93 -18.50 49.95
CA THR A 14 -30.88 -17.49 49.49
C THR A 14 -30.31 -16.85 48.25
N ASN A 15 -31.02 -16.94 47.13
CA ASN A 15 -30.64 -16.27 45.88
C ASN A 15 -30.35 -14.79 46.13
N ALA A 16 -29.16 -14.34 45.76
CA ALA A 16 -28.71 -12.96 45.79
C ALA A 16 -28.83 -12.35 44.40
N ALA A 17 -29.06 -11.04 44.32
CA ALA A 17 -29.11 -10.38 43.01
C ALA A 17 -27.69 -10.22 42.44
N PRO A 18 -27.56 -10.12 41.10
CA PRO A 18 -26.31 -9.72 40.48
C PRO A 18 -25.79 -8.40 41.04
N THR A 19 -24.47 -8.27 41.09
CA THR A 19 -23.80 -7.11 41.70
C THR A 19 -23.07 -6.23 40.70
N ASP A 20 -22.78 -6.75 39.51
CA ASP A 20 -22.04 -6.03 38.47
C ASP A 20 -22.38 -6.56 37.08
N LEU A 21 -22.34 -5.67 36.09
CA LEU A 21 -22.53 -6.00 34.68
C LEU A 21 -21.42 -5.33 33.86
N ASN A 22 -20.57 -6.13 33.22
CA ASN A 22 -19.46 -5.63 32.42
C ASN A 22 -19.68 -5.92 30.93
N LEU A 23 -19.18 -5.03 30.08
CA LEU A 23 -19.09 -5.19 28.63
C LEU A 23 -17.61 -5.13 28.23
N ASP A 24 -17.10 -6.20 27.60
CA ASP A 24 -15.66 -6.35 27.30
C ASP A 24 -15.09 -5.33 26.30
N ASN A 25 -15.92 -4.84 25.38
CA ASN A 25 -15.62 -3.78 24.43
C ASN A 25 -16.84 -2.87 24.25
N ASN A 26 -16.61 -1.56 24.40
CA ASN A 26 -17.63 -0.52 24.29
C ASN A 26 -17.32 0.47 23.15
N SER A 27 -16.56 0.04 22.15
CA SER A 27 -16.25 0.85 20.98
C SER A 27 -16.42 0.05 19.69
N ILE A 28 -16.84 0.72 18.63
CA ILE A 28 -16.94 0.14 17.29
C ILE A 28 -16.57 1.19 16.26
N ASN A 29 -15.90 0.80 15.19
CA ASN A 29 -15.60 1.72 14.10
C ASN A 29 -16.89 2.09 13.36
N GLU A 30 -16.96 3.31 12.85
CA GLU A 30 -17.99 3.67 11.88
C GLU A 30 -17.92 2.79 10.62
N ASN A 31 -18.97 2.86 9.80
CA ASN A 31 -19.11 2.06 8.57
C ASN A 31 -19.12 0.53 8.78
N SER A 32 -19.08 0.08 10.04
CA SER A 32 -19.26 -1.33 10.39
C SER A 32 -20.63 -1.81 9.92
N VAL A 33 -20.68 -2.97 9.27
CA VAL A 33 -21.92 -3.51 8.73
C VAL A 33 -22.98 -3.73 9.82
N ALA A 34 -24.25 -3.67 9.44
CA ALA A 34 -25.35 -3.94 10.36
C ALA A 34 -25.21 -5.31 11.04
N ASN A 35 -25.56 -5.36 12.32
CA ASN A 35 -25.44 -6.49 13.26
C ASN A 35 -24.01 -6.88 13.63
N THR A 36 -23.02 -6.02 13.38
CA THR A 36 -21.66 -6.23 13.91
C THR A 36 -21.70 -6.25 15.44
N VAL A 37 -20.99 -7.21 16.03
CA VAL A 37 -20.85 -7.34 17.48
C VAL A 37 -19.96 -6.22 18.00
N VAL A 38 -20.46 -5.46 18.97
CA VAL A 38 -19.72 -4.42 19.69
C VAL A 38 -18.90 -5.05 20.80
N GLY A 39 -19.52 -5.89 21.62
CA GLY A 39 -18.87 -6.57 22.74
C GLY A 39 -19.78 -7.65 23.35
N THR A 40 -19.24 -8.33 24.34
CA THR A 40 -19.87 -9.43 25.07
C THR A 40 -20.08 -9.03 26.53
N PHE A 41 -21.27 -9.29 27.05
CA PHE A 41 -21.62 -9.04 28.44
C PHE A 41 -21.10 -10.14 29.36
N SER A 42 -20.80 -9.75 30.59
CA SER A 42 -20.44 -10.65 31.69
C SER A 42 -21.03 -10.11 33.00
N THR A 43 -21.38 -10.99 33.92
CA THR A 43 -22.05 -10.62 35.18
C THR A 43 -21.29 -11.16 36.38
N THR A 44 -21.15 -10.33 37.42
CA THR A 44 -20.62 -10.76 38.73
C THR A 44 -21.78 -10.98 39.68
N ASP A 45 -21.86 -12.19 40.22
CA ASP A 45 -22.93 -12.62 41.12
C ASP A 45 -22.35 -13.34 42.36
N PRO A 46 -22.90 -13.12 43.57
CA PRO A 46 -22.54 -13.89 44.77
C PRO A 46 -22.84 -15.40 44.66
N ASP A 47 -23.81 -15.81 43.85
CA ASP A 47 -24.22 -17.20 43.66
C ASP A 47 -23.35 -17.88 42.58
N THR A 48 -22.64 -18.94 42.99
CA THR A 48 -21.65 -19.59 42.13
C THR A 48 -22.31 -20.55 41.13
N GLY A 49 -22.08 -20.32 39.84
CA GLY A 49 -22.52 -21.21 38.77
C GLY A 49 -23.86 -20.82 38.14
N ASP A 50 -24.36 -19.63 38.47
CA ASP A 50 -25.57 -19.08 37.88
C ASP A 50 -25.44 -18.79 36.39
N THR A 51 -26.57 -18.88 35.70
CA THR A 51 -26.71 -18.49 34.30
C THR A 51 -27.39 -17.13 34.22
N PHE A 52 -26.97 -16.29 33.28
CA PHE A 52 -27.48 -14.93 33.16
C PHE A 52 -28.19 -14.70 31.84
N THR A 53 -29.17 -13.83 31.87
CA THR A 53 -29.84 -13.31 30.68
C THR A 53 -29.69 -11.80 30.61
N TYR A 54 -29.59 -11.27 29.40
CA TYR A 54 -29.31 -9.86 29.14
C TYR A 54 -30.44 -9.23 28.34
N GLN A 55 -30.89 -8.05 28.76
CA GLN A 55 -31.98 -7.34 28.10
C GLN A 55 -31.75 -5.83 28.11
N LEU A 56 -32.06 -5.16 26.99
CA LEU A 56 -32.17 -3.70 26.94
C LEU A 56 -33.47 -3.27 27.64
N VAL A 57 -33.36 -2.41 28.67
CA VAL A 57 -34.49 -2.00 29.50
C VAL A 57 -34.66 -0.49 29.53
N ALA A 58 -35.89 -0.03 29.72
CA ALA A 58 -36.19 1.39 29.84
C ALA A 58 -35.67 1.98 31.17
N GLY A 59 -35.35 3.28 31.19
CA GLY A 59 -34.90 4.02 32.36
C GLY A 59 -33.78 5.01 32.04
N THR A 60 -33.21 5.65 33.06
CA THR A 60 -32.12 6.61 32.85
C THR A 60 -30.95 5.96 32.10
N GLY A 61 -30.58 6.49 30.93
CA GLY A 61 -29.49 6.00 30.08
C GLY A 61 -29.94 5.11 28.92
N ASP A 62 -31.24 4.95 28.68
CA ASP A 62 -31.82 4.11 27.63
C ASP A 62 -32.04 4.80 26.27
N ALA A 63 -31.55 6.04 26.12
CA ALA A 63 -31.89 6.92 25.00
C ALA A 63 -31.66 6.27 23.63
N ASP A 64 -30.68 5.37 23.53
CA ASP A 64 -30.25 4.73 22.30
C ASP A 64 -30.47 3.22 22.26
N ASN A 65 -31.26 2.65 23.18
CA ASN A 65 -31.54 1.21 23.20
C ASN A 65 -32.05 0.69 21.85
N ALA A 66 -32.81 1.49 21.09
CA ALA A 66 -33.35 1.11 19.79
C ALA A 66 -32.27 0.86 18.70
N ALA A 67 -31.06 1.40 18.88
CA ALA A 67 -29.96 1.21 17.94
C ALA A 67 -29.26 -0.16 18.09
N PHE A 68 -29.58 -0.94 19.12
CA PHE A 68 -28.90 -2.18 19.44
C PHE A 68 -29.86 -3.37 19.59
N THR A 69 -29.30 -4.56 19.45
CA THR A 69 -29.93 -5.84 19.79
C THR A 69 -28.96 -6.65 20.63
N ILE A 70 -29.49 -7.46 21.54
CA ILE A 70 -28.69 -8.43 22.29
C ILE A 70 -29.02 -9.84 21.78
N VAL A 71 -27.98 -10.57 21.36
CA VAL A 71 -28.08 -11.96 20.89
C VAL A 71 -27.25 -12.84 21.83
N GLY A 72 -27.93 -13.55 22.73
CA GLY A 72 -27.25 -14.27 23.81
C GLY A 72 -26.63 -13.27 24.81
N ASP A 73 -25.31 -13.28 24.89
CA ASP A 73 -24.49 -12.34 25.67
C ASP A 73 -23.84 -11.24 24.81
N GLN A 74 -24.07 -11.22 23.50
CA GLN A 74 -23.42 -10.25 22.60
C GLN A 74 -24.31 -9.05 22.31
N LEU A 75 -23.74 -7.85 22.44
CA LEU A 75 -24.33 -6.59 21.98
C LEU A 75 -24.02 -6.41 20.49
N GLN A 76 -25.04 -6.18 19.66
CA GLN A 76 -24.92 -5.92 18.23
C GLN A 76 -25.55 -4.57 17.87
N ILE A 77 -24.93 -3.82 16.96
CA ILE A 77 -25.50 -2.58 16.42
C ILE A 77 -26.43 -2.87 15.24
N ASN A 78 -27.63 -2.31 15.22
CA ASN A 78 -28.68 -2.67 14.25
C ASN A 78 -28.45 -2.10 12.84
N SER A 79 -27.70 -1.00 12.74
CA SER A 79 -27.43 -0.28 11.49
C SER A 79 -25.96 0.12 11.44
N SER A 80 -25.46 0.43 10.24
CA SER A 80 -24.11 0.99 10.10
C SER A 80 -23.99 2.31 10.88
N PRO A 81 -23.06 2.42 11.84
CA PRO A 81 -22.79 3.68 12.51
C PRO A 81 -22.08 4.66 11.58
N ASP A 82 -22.28 5.95 11.84
CA ASP A 82 -21.71 7.10 11.14
C ASP A 82 -21.31 8.09 12.25
N PHE A 83 -20.01 8.41 12.32
CA PHE A 83 -19.45 9.23 13.39
C PHE A 83 -19.93 10.68 13.34
N GLU A 84 -20.00 11.27 12.14
CA GLU A 84 -20.45 12.64 11.89
C GLU A 84 -21.91 12.82 12.32
N THR A 85 -22.72 11.79 12.14
CA THR A 85 -24.11 11.78 12.58
C THR A 85 -24.22 11.63 14.10
N LYS A 86 -23.50 10.66 14.68
CA LYS A 86 -23.54 10.39 16.12
C LYS A 86 -22.33 9.58 16.61
N SER A 87 -21.45 10.26 17.33
CA SER A 87 -20.19 9.71 17.85
C SER A 87 -20.30 8.85 19.12
N SER A 88 -21.46 8.83 19.79
CA SER A 88 -21.67 7.98 20.97
C SER A 88 -23.14 7.65 21.21
N TYR A 89 -23.38 6.46 21.76
CA TYR A 89 -24.71 5.96 22.13
C TYR A 89 -24.78 5.65 23.63
N SER A 90 -25.91 5.95 24.25
CA SER A 90 -26.21 5.56 25.64
C SER A 90 -27.26 4.45 25.68
N ILE A 91 -26.88 3.29 26.22
CA ILE A 91 -27.79 2.16 26.41
C ILE A 91 -27.92 1.79 27.89
N ARG A 92 -29.05 1.17 28.24
CA ARG A 92 -29.30 0.61 29.56
C ARG A 92 -29.60 -0.88 29.45
N VAL A 93 -28.80 -1.69 30.11
CA VAL A 93 -28.86 -3.15 30.05
C VAL A 93 -29.16 -3.70 31.45
N GLN A 94 -30.05 -4.68 31.50
CA GLN A 94 -30.35 -5.48 32.69
C GLN A 94 -29.75 -6.87 32.53
N THR A 95 -29.07 -7.34 33.57
CA THR A 95 -28.74 -8.76 33.76
C THR A 95 -29.68 -9.37 34.80
N THR A 96 -30.15 -10.59 34.55
CA THR A 96 -31.03 -11.35 35.45
C THR A 96 -30.44 -12.74 35.68
N ASP A 97 -30.31 -13.12 36.94
CA ASP A 97 -29.83 -14.44 37.38
C ASP A 97 -30.87 -15.56 37.17
N ALA A 98 -30.52 -16.80 37.53
CA ALA A 98 -31.43 -17.94 37.40
C ALA A 98 -32.59 -17.90 38.40
N GLY A 99 -32.44 -17.20 39.53
CA GLY A 99 -33.47 -16.97 40.55
C GLY A 99 -34.45 -15.84 40.23
N GLY A 100 -34.21 -15.06 39.17
CA GLY A 100 -35.04 -13.95 38.70
C GLY A 100 -34.73 -12.60 39.35
N LEU A 101 -33.65 -12.46 40.13
CA LEU A 101 -33.20 -11.15 40.61
C LEU A 101 -32.31 -10.49 39.56
N SER A 102 -32.29 -9.16 39.55
CA SER A 102 -31.73 -8.38 38.45
C SER A 102 -30.91 -7.18 38.90
N TYR A 103 -29.92 -6.83 38.08
CA TYR A 103 -29.13 -5.60 38.18
C TYR A 103 -29.15 -4.88 36.84
N SER A 104 -29.06 -3.55 36.84
CA SER A 104 -29.07 -2.77 35.59
C SER A 104 -28.02 -1.69 35.59
N GLU A 105 -27.34 -1.55 34.46
CA GLU A 105 -26.23 -0.63 34.26
C GLU A 105 -26.35 0.10 32.92
N ASN A 106 -25.75 1.27 32.84
CA ASN A 106 -25.70 2.07 31.63
C ASN A 106 -24.34 1.91 30.96
N PHE A 107 -24.33 1.77 29.65
CA PHE A 107 -23.11 1.74 28.85
C PHE A 107 -23.11 2.89 27.85
N THR A 108 -21.94 3.50 27.70
CA THR A 108 -21.64 4.38 26.57
C THR A 108 -20.91 3.57 25.52
N ILE A 109 -21.48 3.49 24.32
CA ILE A 109 -20.83 2.88 23.16
C ILE A 109 -20.24 4.00 22.30
N ASN A 110 -18.92 4.00 22.15
CA ASN A 110 -18.21 5.00 21.37
C ASN A 110 -18.12 4.55 19.90
N ILE A 111 -18.40 5.46 18.98
CA ILE A 111 -18.08 5.26 17.56
C ILE A 111 -16.69 5.84 17.33
N ASN A 112 -15.80 5.03 16.78
CA ASN A 112 -14.49 5.50 16.37
C ASN A 112 -14.64 6.10 14.97
N ASP A 113 -14.23 7.35 14.85
CA ASP A 113 -14.02 8.06 13.58
C ASP A 113 -12.95 7.32 12.78
N VAL A 114 -13.34 6.81 11.62
CA VAL A 114 -12.44 6.25 10.62
C VAL A 114 -12.34 7.29 9.52
N ASN A 115 -11.17 7.88 9.35
CA ASN A 115 -10.99 8.93 8.35
C ASN A 115 -11.26 8.39 6.93
N GLU A 116 -12.41 8.74 6.36
CA GLU A 116 -12.71 8.53 4.96
C GLU A 116 -12.19 9.70 4.11
N ALA A 117 -11.35 9.39 3.12
CA ALA A 117 -10.98 10.40 2.14
C ALA A 117 -12.24 10.86 1.39
N SER A 118 -12.58 12.13 1.56
CA SER A 118 -13.69 12.77 0.84
C SER A 118 -13.51 12.53 -0.66
N THR A 119 -14.53 11.98 -1.33
CA THR A 119 -14.44 11.64 -2.75
C THR A 119 -15.22 12.65 -3.60
N ILE A 120 -14.54 13.24 -4.58
CA ILE A 120 -15.09 14.16 -5.57
C ILE A 120 -15.08 13.45 -6.94
N THR A 121 -16.25 13.09 -7.45
CA THR A 121 -16.37 12.38 -8.73
C THR A 121 -16.99 13.28 -9.80
N GLY A 122 -16.35 13.30 -10.97
CA GLY A 122 -16.81 13.95 -12.20
C GLY A 122 -17.86 13.14 -12.95
N THR A 123 -17.97 13.43 -14.24
CA THR A 123 -18.90 12.83 -15.18
C THR A 123 -18.14 12.23 -16.37
N SER A 124 -18.85 11.82 -17.43
CA SER A 124 -18.19 11.38 -18.67
C SER A 124 -17.90 12.53 -19.64
N GLN A 125 -17.85 13.76 -19.15
CA GLN A 125 -17.61 14.98 -19.93
C GLN A 125 -16.39 15.71 -19.36
N ASN A 126 -15.91 16.74 -20.06
CA ASN A 126 -14.82 17.57 -19.57
C ASN A 126 -15.24 18.34 -18.31
N ASP A 127 -14.64 18.00 -17.19
CA ASP A 127 -14.94 18.56 -15.88
C ASP A 127 -13.80 19.43 -15.33
N ILE A 128 -14.14 20.27 -14.35
CA ILE A 128 -13.18 21.02 -13.55
C ILE A 128 -13.47 20.70 -12.09
N LEU A 129 -12.67 19.84 -11.49
CA LEU A 129 -12.84 19.38 -10.11
C LEU A 129 -11.75 19.98 -9.22
N ARG A 130 -12.11 20.38 -8.01
CA ARG A 130 -11.19 21.00 -7.05
C ARG A 130 -11.43 20.43 -5.67
N GLY A 131 -10.38 19.84 -5.09
CA GLY A 131 -10.30 19.50 -3.68
C GLY A 131 -10.23 20.73 -2.77
N THR A 132 -9.99 20.48 -1.49
CA THR A 132 -9.91 21.48 -0.43
C THR A 132 -8.49 21.51 0.15
N ALA A 133 -8.33 21.74 1.45
CA ALA A 133 -7.01 21.65 2.10
C ALA A 133 -6.84 20.34 2.87
N SER A 134 -7.82 19.44 2.77
CA SER A 134 -7.83 18.10 3.36
C SER A 134 -7.46 17.08 2.29
N GLY A 135 -6.99 15.89 2.70
CA GLY A 135 -6.71 14.82 1.76
C GLY A 135 -7.99 14.22 1.18
N GLU A 136 -8.11 14.22 -0.15
CA GLU A 136 -9.29 13.77 -0.89
C GLU A 136 -8.96 12.78 -1.99
N THR A 137 -9.99 12.08 -2.47
CA THR A 137 -9.94 11.33 -3.73
C THR A 137 -10.72 12.07 -4.80
N ILE A 138 -10.09 12.43 -5.90
CA ILE A 138 -10.71 13.14 -7.03
C ILE A 138 -10.69 12.23 -8.27
N GLN A 139 -11.83 12.03 -8.91
CA GLN A 139 -11.97 11.14 -10.09
C GLN A 139 -12.61 11.88 -11.25
N GLY A 140 -11.88 12.07 -12.36
CA GLY A 140 -12.36 12.70 -13.60
C GLY A 140 -13.29 11.79 -14.41
N LEU A 141 -12.97 10.49 -14.46
CA LEU A 141 -13.65 9.43 -15.23
C LEU A 141 -13.36 9.46 -16.73
N ALA A 142 -14.14 10.17 -17.52
CA ALA A 142 -13.94 10.25 -18.96
C ALA A 142 -14.16 11.68 -19.41
N GLY A 143 -13.35 12.20 -20.31
CA GLY A 143 -13.37 13.61 -20.64
C GLY A 143 -11.95 14.12 -20.79
N ASN A 144 -11.80 15.41 -21.06
CA ASN A 144 -10.50 16.08 -20.91
C ASN A 144 -10.62 17.01 -19.71
N ASP A 145 -10.22 16.53 -18.55
CA ASP A 145 -10.55 17.09 -17.26
C ASP A 145 -9.44 18.00 -16.73
N ARG A 146 -9.82 18.87 -15.79
CA ARG A 146 -8.87 19.66 -14.99
C ARG A 146 -9.11 19.39 -13.52
N LEU A 147 -8.17 18.69 -12.90
CA LEU A 147 -8.29 18.21 -11.53
C LEU A 147 -7.24 18.91 -10.66
N TYR A 148 -7.65 19.33 -9.46
CA TYR A 148 -6.78 20.04 -8.52
C TYR A 148 -6.97 19.44 -7.12
N GLY A 149 -5.95 18.78 -6.56
CA GLY A 149 -5.93 18.30 -5.17
C GLY A 149 -5.95 19.46 -4.17
N ASN A 150 -4.94 20.33 -4.29
CA ASN A 150 -4.69 21.58 -3.54
C ASN A 150 -3.82 21.46 -2.30
N GLY A 151 -4.24 20.81 -1.24
CA GLY A 151 -3.47 20.79 -0.01
C GLY A 151 -3.66 19.47 0.72
N SER A 152 -2.67 19.08 1.50
CA SER A 152 -2.60 17.73 2.08
C SER A 152 -2.41 16.67 1.00
N ASN A 153 -2.46 15.40 1.38
CA ASN A 153 -2.07 14.30 0.52
C ASN A 153 -3.32 13.80 -0.21
N ASP A 154 -3.41 14.08 -1.50
CA ASP A 154 -4.56 13.79 -2.34
C ASP A 154 -4.32 12.56 -3.24
N THR A 155 -5.40 11.92 -3.65
CA THR A 155 -5.41 10.95 -4.75
C THR A 155 -6.22 11.51 -5.90
N VAL A 156 -5.61 11.74 -7.06
CA VAL A 156 -6.23 12.39 -8.22
C VAL A 156 -6.12 11.47 -9.44
N GLU A 157 -7.26 11.00 -9.95
CA GLU A 157 -7.35 10.12 -11.13
C GLU A 157 -8.05 10.85 -12.30
N GLY A 158 -7.35 10.99 -13.43
CA GLY A 158 -7.87 11.54 -14.69
C GLY A 158 -8.88 10.61 -15.34
N GLY A 159 -8.42 9.41 -15.71
CA GLY A 159 -9.26 8.37 -16.29
C GLY A 159 -9.06 8.30 -17.80
N ASN A 160 -10.14 8.39 -18.60
CA ASN A 160 -10.02 8.39 -20.06
C ASN A 160 -10.02 9.81 -20.61
N GLY A 161 -9.03 10.12 -21.44
CA GLY A 161 -8.97 11.35 -22.22
C GLY A 161 -7.73 12.15 -21.86
N ASN A 162 -7.61 13.37 -22.37
CA ASN A 162 -6.39 14.15 -22.20
C ASN A 162 -6.57 15.11 -21.03
N ASP A 163 -6.10 14.69 -19.87
CA ASP A 163 -6.37 15.31 -18.58
C ASP A 163 -5.21 16.21 -18.13
N LEU A 164 -5.54 17.09 -17.19
CA LEU A 164 -4.60 18.00 -16.55
C LEU A 164 -4.79 17.94 -15.03
N LEU A 165 -3.80 17.36 -14.36
CA LEU A 165 -3.82 17.08 -12.92
C LEU A 165 -2.80 17.97 -12.19
N TYR A 166 -3.20 18.48 -11.04
CA TYR A 166 -2.34 19.24 -10.12
C TYR A 166 -2.51 18.72 -8.69
N GLY A 167 -1.44 18.21 -8.08
CA GLY A 167 -1.41 17.84 -6.66
C GLY A 167 -1.38 19.08 -5.76
N ARG A 168 -0.38 19.94 -6.01
CA ARG A 168 -0.08 21.23 -5.36
C ARG A 168 0.73 21.10 -4.07
N ASN A 169 0.14 20.90 -2.89
CA ASN A 169 0.93 20.76 -1.66
C ASN A 169 0.55 19.47 -0.96
N GLY A 170 1.53 18.71 -0.50
CA GLY A 170 1.31 17.43 0.14
C GLY A 170 1.99 16.33 -0.64
N ASP A 171 1.99 15.13 -0.09
CA ASP A 171 2.53 13.96 -0.78
C ASP A 171 1.38 13.32 -1.58
N ASP A 172 1.24 13.69 -2.85
CA ASP A 172 0.08 13.38 -3.68
C ASP A 172 0.28 12.13 -4.56
N LEU A 173 -0.82 11.43 -4.86
CA LEU A 173 -0.87 10.39 -5.89
C LEU A 173 -1.68 10.89 -7.08
N LEU A 174 -1.04 11.06 -8.23
CA LEU A 174 -1.65 11.50 -9.48
C LEU A 174 -1.60 10.37 -10.51
N ASP A 175 -2.74 9.99 -11.07
CA ASP A 175 -2.86 9.00 -12.14
C ASP A 175 -3.56 9.63 -13.35
N GLY A 176 -2.84 9.75 -14.47
CA GLY A 176 -3.37 10.28 -15.74
C GLY A 176 -4.40 9.34 -16.37
N GLY A 177 -4.15 8.03 -16.30
CA GLY A 177 -5.00 7.02 -16.90
C GLY A 177 -4.67 6.76 -18.37
N ALA A 178 -5.57 7.10 -19.29
CA ALA A 178 -5.45 6.77 -20.70
C ALA A 178 -5.54 8.01 -21.58
N LYS A 179 -4.78 8.00 -22.68
CA LYS A 179 -4.51 9.11 -23.60
C LYS A 179 -3.42 10.01 -23.04
N LYS A 180 -3.39 11.27 -23.48
CA LYS A 180 -2.24 12.14 -23.28
C LYS A 180 -2.52 13.11 -22.15
N ASP A 181 -1.80 12.93 -21.07
CA ASP A 181 -2.04 13.65 -19.83
C ASP A 181 -0.90 14.59 -19.49
N ARG A 182 -1.22 15.54 -18.59
CA ARG A 182 -0.23 16.42 -17.97
C ARG A 182 -0.43 16.40 -16.46
N LEU A 183 0.61 15.96 -15.75
CA LEU A 183 0.60 15.84 -14.30
C LEU A 183 1.63 16.80 -13.69
N TYR A 184 1.23 17.48 -12.63
CA TYR A 184 2.07 18.36 -11.83
C TYR A 184 1.94 17.95 -10.38
N GLY A 185 2.99 17.36 -9.78
CA GLY A 185 3.05 16.97 -8.38
C GLY A 185 2.89 18.19 -7.48
N GLY A 186 3.96 18.98 -7.36
CA GLY A 186 3.90 20.26 -6.66
C GLY A 186 4.96 20.32 -5.56
N GLU A 187 4.53 20.57 -4.33
CA GLU A 187 5.38 20.53 -3.15
C GLU A 187 5.07 19.25 -2.38
N GLY A 188 6.08 18.45 -2.05
CA GLY A 188 5.90 17.22 -1.29
C GLY A 188 6.46 16.04 -2.06
N LYS A 189 6.38 14.85 -1.48
CA LYS A 189 6.83 13.62 -2.11
C LYS A 189 5.68 13.02 -2.90
N ASP A 190 5.66 13.27 -4.20
CA ASP A 190 4.55 12.89 -5.06
C ASP A 190 4.81 11.56 -5.77
N THR A 191 3.73 10.90 -6.16
CA THR A 191 3.72 9.75 -7.08
C THR A 191 2.88 10.12 -8.30
N LEU A 192 3.53 10.21 -9.46
CA LEU A 192 2.90 10.55 -10.72
C LEU A 192 2.94 9.34 -11.65
N LEU A 193 1.76 8.89 -12.08
CA LEU A 193 1.56 7.79 -13.01
C LEU A 193 0.96 8.35 -14.31
N GLY A 194 1.70 8.29 -15.41
CA GLY A 194 1.24 8.75 -16.73
C GLY A 194 0.15 7.85 -17.31
N GLY A 195 0.36 6.54 -17.26
CA GLY A 195 -0.58 5.54 -17.75
C GLY A 195 -0.37 5.19 -19.23
N ASP A 196 -1.44 4.98 -19.98
CA ASP A 196 -1.39 4.70 -21.42
C ASP A 196 -1.38 6.02 -22.21
N GLY A 197 -0.30 6.42 -22.86
CA GLY A 197 -0.28 7.79 -23.34
C GLY A 197 0.96 8.30 -24.04
N HIS A 198 1.05 9.63 -24.06
CA HIS A 198 2.23 10.38 -24.52
C HIS A 198 2.37 11.57 -23.59
N ASP A 199 2.74 11.28 -22.37
CA ASP A 199 2.42 12.07 -21.20
C ASP A 199 3.54 13.04 -20.86
N ILE A 200 3.20 14.00 -20.00
CA ILE A 200 4.15 14.96 -19.48
C ILE A 200 3.97 15.04 -17.96
N LEU A 201 4.98 14.59 -17.23
CA LEU A 201 5.00 14.54 -15.78
C LEU A 201 6.03 15.54 -15.26
N TYR A 202 5.60 16.35 -14.29
CA TYR A 202 6.44 17.31 -13.57
C TYR A 202 6.34 17.00 -12.07
N GLY A 203 7.41 16.47 -11.47
CA GLY A 203 7.48 16.25 -10.01
C GLY A 203 7.40 17.57 -9.26
N ASN A 204 8.29 18.50 -9.65
CA ASN A 204 8.46 19.84 -9.08
C ASN A 204 9.35 19.82 -7.83
N ASN A 205 8.82 20.03 -6.63
CA ASN A 205 9.62 20.11 -5.41
C ASN A 205 9.34 18.90 -4.52
N GLY A 206 10.36 18.13 -4.22
CA GLY A 206 10.28 16.97 -3.34
C GLY A 206 10.97 15.76 -3.94
N ASP A 207 10.99 14.65 -3.20
CA ASP A 207 11.64 13.42 -3.66
C ASP A 207 10.59 12.54 -4.35
N ASP A 208 10.34 12.77 -5.64
CA ASP A 208 9.17 12.25 -6.34
C ASP A 208 9.39 10.89 -7.01
N LEU A 209 8.29 10.18 -7.28
CA LEU A 209 8.26 9.02 -8.15
C LEU A 209 7.44 9.32 -9.41
N LEU A 210 8.10 9.25 -10.57
CA LEU A 210 7.48 9.49 -11.87
C LEU A 210 7.54 8.20 -12.71
N ASP A 211 6.39 7.66 -13.07
CA ASP A 211 6.23 6.54 -13.98
C ASP A 211 5.49 7.00 -15.24
N GLY A 212 6.15 6.94 -16.40
CA GLY A 212 5.58 7.31 -17.69
C GLY A 212 4.50 6.36 -18.19
N GLY A 213 4.53 5.09 -17.78
CA GLY A 213 3.62 4.07 -18.28
C GLY A 213 3.93 3.65 -19.73
N ALA A 214 2.92 3.44 -20.55
CA ALA A 214 3.11 3.07 -21.95
C ALA A 214 3.03 4.32 -22.83
N GLY A 215 4.05 4.62 -23.63
CA GLY A 215 4.01 5.86 -24.36
C GLY A 215 5.30 6.34 -24.99
N SER A 216 5.45 7.66 -25.02
CA SER A 216 6.67 8.34 -25.47
C SER A 216 6.66 9.66 -24.73
N ASP A 217 7.11 9.56 -23.50
CA ASP A 217 6.73 10.43 -22.42
C ASP A 217 7.85 11.43 -22.13
N ARG A 218 7.51 12.44 -21.34
CA ARG A 218 8.47 13.42 -20.84
C ARG A 218 8.33 13.52 -19.34
N LEU A 219 9.38 13.12 -18.63
CA LEU A 219 9.42 13.16 -17.17
C LEU A 219 10.44 14.21 -16.74
N TYR A 220 10.01 15.10 -15.87
CA TYR A 220 10.80 16.17 -15.27
C TYR A 220 10.72 16.04 -13.74
N GLY A 221 11.79 15.56 -13.10
CA GLY A 221 11.86 15.44 -11.64
C GLY A 221 11.82 16.81 -10.97
N HIS A 222 12.71 17.69 -11.42
CA HIS A 222 12.92 19.06 -10.94
C HIS A 222 13.80 19.15 -9.70
N ALA A 223 13.28 19.37 -8.50
CA ALA A 223 14.07 19.62 -7.31
C ALA A 223 13.81 18.55 -6.25
N GLY A 224 14.84 17.81 -5.86
CA GLY A 224 14.75 16.71 -4.91
C GLY A 224 15.38 15.45 -5.49
N ASN A 225 15.33 14.33 -4.77
CA ASN A 225 15.92 13.07 -5.23
C ASN A 225 14.83 12.23 -5.88
N ASP A 226 14.72 12.34 -7.20
CA ASP A 226 13.58 11.79 -7.92
C ASP A 226 13.88 10.37 -8.42
N THR A 227 12.83 9.57 -8.59
CA THR A 227 12.88 8.29 -9.30
C THR A 227 12.07 8.40 -10.58
N LEU A 228 12.72 8.23 -11.73
CA LEU A 228 12.11 8.37 -13.04
C LEU A 228 12.15 7.01 -13.77
N ASP A 229 10.97 6.47 -14.04
CA ASP A 229 10.76 5.31 -14.91
C ASP A 229 10.00 5.77 -16.16
N GLY A 230 10.62 5.64 -17.34
CA GLY A 230 9.97 5.98 -18.60
C GLY A 230 8.85 5.01 -18.97
N GLY A 231 8.87 3.80 -18.42
CA GLY A 231 7.95 2.74 -18.79
C GLY A 231 8.23 2.21 -20.19
N ALA A 232 7.19 1.80 -20.93
CA ALA A 232 7.33 1.25 -22.27
C ALA A 232 7.25 2.37 -23.32
N GLY A 233 8.33 2.65 -24.05
CA GLY A 233 8.30 3.80 -24.93
C GLY A 233 9.63 4.23 -25.51
N SER A 234 9.73 5.52 -25.80
CA SER A 234 10.97 6.16 -26.19
C SER A 234 10.99 7.52 -25.53
N ASP A 235 11.42 7.50 -24.28
CA ASP A 235 11.05 8.51 -23.32
C ASP A 235 12.18 9.53 -23.15
N ARG A 236 11.81 10.71 -22.64
CA ARG A 236 12.77 11.77 -22.32
C ARG A 236 12.72 12.04 -20.83
N LEU A 237 13.83 11.72 -20.17
CA LEU A 237 13.94 11.79 -18.72
C LEU A 237 14.89 12.92 -18.33
N TYR A 238 14.43 13.78 -17.44
CA TYR A 238 15.16 14.93 -16.91
C TYR A 238 15.05 14.91 -15.39
N GLY A 239 16.08 14.42 -14.69
CA GLY A 239 16.11 14.44 -13.21
C GLY A 239 16.15 15.88 -12.68
N HIS A 240 17.07 16.68 -13.24
CA HIS A 240 17.36 18.05 -12.84
C HIS A 240 18.21 18.14 -11.57
N ALA A 241 17.71 18.69 -10.47
CA ALA A 241 18.51 19.03 -9.30
C ALA A 241 18.25 18.06 -8.17
N GLY A 242 19.28 17.31 -7.77
CA GLY A 242 19.23 16.35 -6.67
C GLY A 242 19.93 15.06 -7.06
N SER A 243 19.75 13.99 -6.29
CA SER A 243 20.35 12.67 -6.55
C SER A 243 19.33 11.73 -7.17
N ASP A 244 19.17 11.86 -8.48
CA ASP A 244 18.07 11.22 -9.20
C ASP A 244 18.40 9.77 -9.56
N THR A 245 17.36 8.96 -9.71
CA THR A 245 17.45 7.56 -10.11
C THR A 245 16.64 7.35 -11.39
N PHE A 246 17.32 6.95 -12.46
CA PHE A 246 16.68 6.59 -13.73
C PHE A 246 16.56 5.07 -13.81
N VAL A 247 15.34 4.56 -13.87
CA VAL A 247 15.04 3.13 -13.89
C VAL A 247 15.10 2.61 -15.32
N LEU A 248 15.86 1.53 -15.54
CA LEU A 248 16.00 0.87 -16.83
C LEU A 248 15.71 -0.63 -16.69
N ALA A 249 14.87 -1.18 -17.56
CA ALA A 249 14.63 -2.61 -17.65
C ALA A 249 14.49 -3.08 -19.11
N PRO A 250 14.65 -4.39 -19.39
CA PRO A 250 14.45 -4.92 -20.73
C PRO A 250 13.02 -4.68 -21.23
N GLY A 251 12.86 -4.35 -22.51
CA GLY A 251 11.53 -4.20 -23.13
C GLY A 251 10.80 -2.89 -22.81
N MET A 252 11.41 -2.00 -22.02
CA MET A 252 10.93 -0.63 -21.78
C MET A 252 11.14 0.30 -22.98
N GLY A 253 11.90 -0.12 -24.00
CA GLY A 253 12.11 0.68 -25.19
C GLY A 253 13.40 1.51 -25.10
N ARG A 254 13.43 2.69 -25.72
CA ARG A 254 14.68 3.40 -26.02
C ARG A 254 14.68 4.83 -25.47
N ASP A 255 15.18 4.95 -24.25
CA ASP A 255 15.08 6.22 -23.54
C ASP A 255 16.25 7.15 -23.83
N THR A 256 15.99 8.43 -23.65
CA THR A 256 17.02 9.47 -23.65
C THR A 256 17.01 10.20 -22.33
N ILE A 257 18.09 10.02 -21.58
CA ILE A 257 18.32 10.71 -20.31
C ILE A 257 19.14 11.96 -20.61
N TYR A 258 18.68 13.10 -20.11
CA TYR A 258 19.31 14.40 -20.29
C TYR A 258 19.90 14.91 -18.98
N ASN A 259 21.02 15.62 -19.10
CA ASN A 259 21.68 16.32 -17.99
C ASN A 259 22.03 15.43 -16.79
N PHE A 260 22.32 14.15 -17.02
CA PHE A 260 22.73 13.24 -15.95
C PHE A 260 24.03 13.74 -15.29
N GLU A 261 24.06 13.77 -13.97
CA GLU A 261 25.18 14.26 -13.16
C GLU A 261 25.97 13.08 -12.56
N ASP A 262 27.12 12.76 -13.15
CA ASP A 262 27.97 11.67 -12.66
C ASP A 262 28.41 11.89 -11.20
N GLY A 263 28.28 10.84 -10.38
CA GLY A 263 28.56 10.85 -8.94
C GLY A 263 27.41 11.31 -8.06
N THR A 264 26.38 11.94 -8.64
CA THR A 264 25.15 12.37 -7.94
C THR A 264 23.97 11.49 -8.37
N ASP A 265 23.76 11.35 -9.68
CA ASP A 265 22.67 10.55 -10.25
C ASP A 265 23.00 9.06 -10.31
N LYS A 266 21.95 8.25 -10.44
CA LYS A 266 22.00 6.80 -10.39
C LYS A 266 21.23 6.18 -11.55
N ILE A 267 21.72 5.05 -12.03
CA ILE A 267 20.98 4.15 -12.90
C ILE A 267 20.46 2.99 -12.06
N GLY A 268 19.13 2.87 -11.96
CA GLY A 268 18.45 1.72 -11.39
C GLY A 268 18.22 0.66 -12.45
N LEU A 269 18.45 -0.62 -12.12
CA LEU A 269 18.23 -1.74 -13.04
C LEU A 269 17.04 -2.58 -12.57
N GLY A 270 16.06 -2.77 -13.46
CA GLY A 270 14.91 -3.64 -13.28
C GLY A 270 15.00 -4.92 -14.10
N GLY A 271 13.96 -5.76 -14.04
CA GLY A 271 13.83 -6.94 -14.90
C GLY A 271 14.89 -8.03 -14.68
N GLY A 272 15.53 -8.06 -13.50
CA GLY A 272 16.57 -9.03 -13.18
C GLY A 272 17.94 -8.73 -13.78
N LEU A 273 18.12 -7.57 -14.41
CA LEU A 273 19.42 -7.12 -14.91
C LEU A 273 20.39 -6.84 -13.76
N SER A 274 21.65 -7.19 -14.00
CA SER A 274 22.78 -6.76 -13.21
C SER A 274 23.73 -5.90 -14.05
N PHE A 275 24.60 -5.14 -13.39
CA PHE A 275 25.58 -4.32 -14.11
C PHE A 275 26.55 -5.15 -14.99
N SER A 276 26.75 -6.44 -14.71
CA SER A 276 27.56 -7.33 -15.56
C SER A 276 26.88 -7.69 -16.88
N ASP A 277 25.58 -7.50 -16.99
CA ASP A 277 24.81 -7.79 -18.21
C ASP A 277 24.84 -6.61 -19.20
N LEU A 278 25.53 -5.52 -18.86
CA LEU A 278 25.52 -4.28 -19.62
C LEU A 278 26.78 -4.06 -20.45
N GLU A 279 26.59 -3.54 -21.66
CA GLU A 279 27.62 -2.95 -22.50
C GLU A 279 27.43 -1.43 -22.54
N ILE A 280 28.48 -0.67 -22.20
CA ILE A 280 28.49 0.79 -22.26
C ILE A 280 29.25 1.22 -23.51
N VAL A 281 28.60 2.01 -24.37
CA VAL A 281 29.17 2.44 -25.67
C VAL A 281 29.08 3.97 -25.80
N GLY A 282 30.22 4.64 -25.75
CA GLY A 282 30.34 6.08 -25.94
C GLY A 282 30.62 6.50 -27.39
N SER A 283 30.36 7.77 -27.67
CA SER A 283 30.81 8.42 -28.91
C SER A 283 31.23 9.88 -28.71
N GLY A 284 31.70 10.23 -27.50
CA GLY A 284 32.14 11.57 -27.10
C GLY A 284 31.03 12.63 -26.95
N SER A 285 29.84 12.43 -27.53
CA SER A 285 28.68 13.35 -27.41
C SER A 285 27.46 12.74 -26.72
N PHE A 286 27.47 11.41 -26.57
CA PHE A 286 26.48 10.64 -25.84
C PHE A 286 27.09 9.29 -25.45
N THR A 287 26.49 8.66 -24.45
CA THR A 287 26.77 7.29 -24.03
C THR A 287 25.52 6.45 -24.16
N ARG A 288 25.64 5.21 -24.62
CA ARG A 288 24.56 4.24 -24.67
C ARG A 288 24.79 3.14 -23.66
N ILE A 289 23.72 2.78 -22.96
CA ILE A 289 23.65 1.62 -22.08
C ILE A 289 22.89 0.54 -22.85
N LYS A 290 23.54 -0.60 -23.06
CA LYS A 290 22.98 -1.72 -23.81
C LYS A 290 23.02 -2.99 -22.98
N ILE A 291 22.17 -3.95 -23.33
CA ILE A 291 22.28 -5.33 -22.84
C ILE A 291 23.31 -6.06 -23.71
N LEU A 292 24.29 -6.71 -23.08
CA LEU A 292 25.41 -7.38 -23.74
C LEU A 292 24.96 -8.51 -24.67
N ASP A 293 24.03 -9.35 -24.21
CA ASP A 293 23.61 -10.56 -24.92
C ASP A 293 22.67 -10.26 -26.09
N THR A 294 21.78 -9.28 -25.95
CA THR A 294 20.77 -8.96 -26.96
C THR A 294 21.17 -7.79 -27.86
N GLY A 295 22.07 -6.93 -27.41
CA GLY A 295 22.41 -5.66 -28.06
C GLY A 295 21.31 -4.59 -27.96
N GLU A 296 20.24 -4.85 -27.20
CA GLU A 296 19.16 -3.90 -26.92
C GLU A 296 19.74 -2.65 -26.26
N THR A 297 19.32 -1.47 -26.70
CA THR A 297 19.71 -0.20 -26.06
C THR A 297 18.64 0.19 -25.06
N LEU A 298 18.99 0.17 -23.78
CA LEU A 298 18.11 0.59 -22.69
C LEU A 298 17.96 2.11 -22.66
N ALA A 299 19.09 2.82 -22.67
CA ALA A 299 19.08 4.28 -22.63
C ALA A 299 20.25 4.91 -23.38
N THR A 300 20.05 6.15 -23.82
CA THR A 300 21.08 7.06 -24.31
C THR A 300 21.21 8.25 -23.37
N LEU A 301 22.36 8.40 -22.75
CA LEU A 301 22.70 9.55 -21.91
C LEU A 301 23.30 10.64 -22.80
N ARG A 302 22.60 11.77 -22.93
CA ARG A 302 23.01 12.92 -23.75
C ARG A 302 23.98 13.81 -22.98
N GLY A 303 25.07 14.20 -23.64
CA GLY A 303 26.05 15.14 -23.07
C GLY A 303 27.07 14.52 -22.12
N ILE A 304 27.10 13.18 -22.00
CA ILE A 304 28.05 12.46 -21.15
C ILE A 304 28.97 11.57 -21.98
N ASP A 305 30.26 11.66 -21.68
CA ASP A 305 31.31 10.79 -22.20
C ASP A 305 31.33 9.45 -21.45
N GLU A 306 31.56 8.35 -22.17
CA GLU A 306 31.58 6.99 -21.60
C GLU A 306 32.57 6.83 -20.44
N ALA A 307 33.67 7.58 -20.45
CA ALA A 307 34.71 7.49 -19.43
C ALA A 307 34.21 7.88 -18.02
N LEU A 308 33.13 8.65 -17.92
CA LEU A 308 32.49 9.02 -16.66
C LEU A 308 31.58 7.90 -16.15
N ILE A 309 30.75 7.33 -17.03
CA ILE A 309 29.80 6.26 -16.67
C ILE A 309 30.51 4.97 -16.27
N VAL A 310 31.59 4.60 -16.98
CA VAL A 310 32.35 3.38 -16.68
C VAL A 310 32.94 3.43 -15.26
N ARG A 311 33.32 4.61 -14.75
CA ARG A 311 33.77 4.77 -13.37
C ARG A 311 32.65 4.54 -12.35
N MET A 312 31.44 4.98 -12.65
CA MET A 312 30.28 4.79 -11.77
C MET A 312 29.94 3.30 -11.57
N ILE A 313 29.91 2.53 -12.67
CA ILE A 313 29.54 1.11 -12.65
C ILE A 313 30.62 0.24 -11.99
N LEU A 314 31.90 0.56 -12.19
CA LEU A 314 33.01 -0.23 -11.63
C LEU A 314 33.28 0.00 -10.14
N PHE A 315 32.81 1.09 -9.52
CA PHE A 315 33.13 1.47 -8.13
C PHE A 315 32.00 1.30 -7.10
N ARG A 316 30.77 0.91 -7.49
CA ARG A 316 29.64 0.71 -6.55
C ARG A 316 28.98 -0.68 -6.66
N LEU A 317 29.75 -1.74 -6.46
CA LEU A 317 29.21 -3.05 -6.07
C LEU A 317 28.77 -3.00 -4.60
N VAL A 318 27.59 -2.44 -4.33
CA VAL A 318 26.85 -2.71 -3.08
C VAL A 318 25.51 -3.30 -3.50
N SER A 319 25.29 -4.56 -3.14
CA SER A 319 24.02 -5.26 -3.35
C SER A 319 22.91 -4.60 -2.53
N TRP A 320 21.79 -4.26 -3.17
CA TRP A 320 20.58 -3.77 -2.51
C TRP A 320 19.60 -4.93 -2.24
N PRO A 321 18.83 -4.88 -1.14
CA PRO A 321 17.67 -5.74 -0.98
C PRO A 321 16.60 -5.34 -2.01
N ALA A 322 15.91 -6.33 -2.57
CA ALA A 322 14.84 -6.12 -3.53
C ALA A 322 13.81 -5.13 -2.98
N VAL A 323 13.67 -3.98 -3.63
CA VAL A 323 12.50 -3.12 -3.44
C VAL A 323 11.36 -3.87 -4.10
N GLY A 324 10.49 -4.44 -3.27
CA GLY A 324 9.28 -5.09 -3.75
C GLY A 324 8.39 -4.03 -4.39
N PHE A 325 8.39 -3.98 -5.72
CA PHE A 325 7.26 -3.48 -6.48
C PHE A 325 6.10 -4.44 -6.21
N ASN A 326 5.30 -4.12 -5.20
CA ASN A 326 3.99 -4.70 -5.05
C ASN A 326 3.04 -3.72 -5.74
N PRO A 327 2.57 -3.99 -6.97
CA PRO A 327 1.58 -3.11 -7.58
C PRO A 327 0.34 -3.10 -6.67
N PRO A 328 -0.22 -1.92 -6.32
CA PRO A 328 -1.52 -1.88 -5.71
C PRO A 328 -2.53 -2.44 -6.71
N VAL A 329 -3.22 -3.49 -6.29
CA VAL A 329 -4.53 -3.96 -6.75
C VAL A 329 -4.68 -4.08 -8.27
N THR A 330 -4.67 -5.33 -8.75
CA THR A 330 -5.33 -5.68 -10.01
C THR A 330 -6.73 -5.07 -10.07
N ARG A 331 -6.92 -4.03 -10.90
CA ARG A 331 -8.26 -3.54 -11.26
C ARG A 331 -8.98 -4.70 -11.96
N GLN A 332 -10.03 -5.21 -11.31
CA GLN A 332 -11.08 -5.90 -12.04
C GLN A 332 -11.69 -4.89 -13.02
N SER A 333 -11.49 -5.13 -14.30
CA SER A 333 -12.27 -4.50 -15.35
C SER A 333 -13.73 -4.95 -15.22
N PRO A 334 -14.73 -4.05 -15.24
CA PRO A 334 -16.12 -4.47 -15.27
C PRO A 334 -16.46 -5.05 -16.65
N GLY A 335 -16.74 -6.34 -16.67
CA GLY A 335 -17.64 -6.99 -17.62
C GLY A 335 -17.26 -6.98 -19.10
N PHE A 336 -16.51 -8.01 -19.53
CA PHE A 336 -16.64 -8.53 -20.89
C PHE A 336 -16.93 -10.03 -20.83
N GLU A 337 -18.23 -10.38 -20.85
CA GLU A 337 -18.64 -11.74 -21.17
C GLU A 337 -18.36 -12.01 -22.66
N ALA A 338 -17.61 -13.08 -22.94
CA ALA A 338 -17.59 -13.73 -24.25
C ALA A 338 -17.48 -15.25 -24.07
N PRO A 339 -18.04 -16.03 -25.01
CA PRO A 339 -18.96 -17.11 -24.69
C PRO A 339 -18.31 -18.48 -24.44
N SER A 340 -19.14 -19.36 -23.89
CA SER A 340 -18.91 -20.77 -23.58
C SER A 340 -18.24 -21.56 -24.71
N GLY A 341 -17.13 -22.22 -24.38
CA GLY A 341 -16.67 -23.41 -25.08
C GLY A 341 -15.22 -23.42 -25.53
N LEU A 342 -14.25 -23.43 -24.60
CA LEU A 342 -12.93 -24.00 -24.86
C LEU A 342 -12.47 -24.83 -23.66
N LYS A 343 -12.46 -26.15 -23.82
CA LYS A 343 -11.84 -27.10 -22.87
C LYS A 343 -10.33 -27.13 -23.14
N LEU A 344 -9.52 -26.72 -22.16
CA LEU A 344 -8.09 -27.01 -22.14
C LEU A 344 -7.81 -28.09 -21.09
N THR A 345 -7.68 -29.32 -21.57
CA THR A 345 -7.13 -30.47 -20.84
C THR A 345 -5.61 -30.47 -20.95
N GLY A 346 -4.89 -30.61 -19.83
CA GLY A 346 -3.49 -31.08 -19.84
C GLY A 346 -2.54 -30.34 -18.91
N MET A 347 -2.51 -30.75 -17.63
CA MET A 347 -1.37 -30.53 -16.74
C MET A 347 -0.17 -31.36 -17.22
N HIS A 348 0.99 -30.75 -17.47
CA HIS A 348 2.26 -31.46 -17.46
C HIS A 348 3.39 -30.64 -16.81
N HIS A 349 3.79 -31.15 -15.64
CA HIS A 349 5.06 -31.03 -14.92
C HIS A 349 6.27 -30.40 -15.63
N CYS A 350 6.89 -29.42 -14.96
CA CYS A 350 8.27 -29.00 -15.16
C CYS A 350 9.24 -30.18 -14.93
N ARG A 351 10.14 -30.42 -15.89
CA ARG A 351 11.38 -31.17 -15.68
C ARG A 351 12.56 -30.21 -15.85
N LEU A 352 13.43 -30.19 -14.84
CA LEU A 352 14.78 -29.63 -14.87
C LEU A 352 15.61 -30.33 -15.96
N ALA A 353 16.23 -29.53 -16.84
CA ALA A 353 17.26 -30.01 -17.75
C ALA A 353 18.64 -29.64 -17.19
N SER A 354 19.46 -30.66 -16.97
CA SER A 354 20.84 -30.60 -16.53
C SER A 354 21.79 -30.16 -17.66
N TRP A 355 22.79 -29.36 -17.30
CA TRP A 355 23.92 -29.01 -18.17
C TRP A 355 25.01 -30.10 -18.11
N PRO A 356 25.71 -30.41 -19.21
CA PRO A 356 26.92 -31.21 -19.14
C PRO A 356 28.16 -30.33 -18.91
N ALA A 357 29.03 -30.80 -18.02
CA ALA A 357 30.36 -30.25 -17.77
C ALA A 357 31.36 -30.64 -18.86
N VAL A 358 32.11 -29.66 -19.39
CA VAL A 358 33.40 -29.79 -20.10
C VAL A 358 34.06 -28.41 -19.97
N GLY A 359 35.33 -28.15 -19.69
CA GLY A 359 36.57 -28.90 -19.53
C GLY A 359 37.69 -27.85 -19.52
N TRP A 360 38.72 -28.04 -18.70
CA TRP A 360 39.82 -27.07 -18.52
C TRP A 360 40.69 -26.92 -19.78
N GLY A 361 41.03 -25.68 -20.14
CA GLY A 361 42.04 -25.34 -21.13
C GLY A 361 42.62 -23.95 -20.89
N ARG A 362 43.89 -23.89 -20.46
CA ARG A 362 44.68 -22.65 -20.28
C ARG A 362 45.21 -22.15 -21.63
N THR A 363 45.25 -20.82 -21.84
CA THR A 363 46.50 -20.02 -22.09
C THR A 363 46.22 -18.55 -22.42
N GLY A 364 46.87 -17.63 -21.67
CA GLY A 364 47.29 -16.26 -22.05
C GLY A 364 46.21 -15.19 -22.17
N SER A 365 46.31 -13.96 -21.67
CA SER A 365 47.42 -13.23 -21.05
C SER A 365 46.92 -11.88 -20.50
N ARG A 366 47.50 -11.45 -19.37
CA ARG A 366 47.65 -10.07 -18.86
C ARG A 366 46.40 -9.33 -18.32
N LEU A 367 46.16 -9.49 -17.03
CA LEU A 367 45.60 -8.44 -16.15
C LEU A 367 46.71 -7.96 -15.21
N PRO A 368 46.84 -6.64 -14.94
CA PRO A 368 47.76 -6.15 -13.92
C PRO A 368 47.20 -6.45 -12.52
N ILE A 369 48.09 -6.92 -11.66
CA ILE A 369 47.90 -7.15 -10.22
C ILE A 369 48.16 -5.82 -9.49
N LEU A 370 47.39 -5.54 -8.44
CA LEU A 370 47.74 -4.97 -7.11
C LEU A 370 46.63 -4.00 -6.59
N PRO A 371 46.46 -3.83 -5.26
CA PRO A 371 46.52 -4.79 -4.16
C PRO A 371 45.20 -4.83 -3.33
N PHE A 372 44.96 -5.96 -2.66
CA PHE A 372 43.98 -6.09 -1.59
C PHE A 372 44.47 -5.28 -0.37
N GLU A 373 43.70 -4.30 0.09
CA GLU A 373 43.76 -3.83 1.46
C GLU A 373 42.57 -4.37 2.25
N THR A 374 42.90 -5.05 3.33
CA THR A 374 42.00 -5.56 4.36
C THR A 374 41.45 -4.40 5.18
N GLY A 375 40.14 -4.19 5.15
CA GLY A 375 39.42 -3.28 6.05
C GLY A 375 38.27 -4.01 6.73
N LEU A 376 38.48 -4.41 7.97
CA LEU A 376 37.46 -4.89 8.90
C LEU A 376 36.38 -3.83 9.12
N ALA A 377 35.10 -4.20 8.99
CA ALA A 377 34.01 -3.51 9.65
C ALA A 377 33.04 -4.55 10.22
N THR A 378 33.18 -4.80 11.51
CA THR A 378 32.22 -5.53 12.35
C THR A 378 31.10 -4.57 12.72
N PHE A 379 29.84 -4.94 12.47
CA PHE A 379 28.70 -4.39 13.21
C PHE A 379 27.75 -5.52 13.60
N ILE A 380 27.37 -5.51 14.88
CA ILE A 380 26.49 -6.49 15.53
C ILE A 380 25.15 -5.79 15.79
N ALA A 381 24.06 -6.40 15.29
CA ALA A 381 22.69 -6.35 15.82
C ALA A 381 21.92 -7.43 15.03
N GLY A 382 21.11 -8.34 15.56
CA GLY A 382 20.46 -8.50 16.84
C GLY A 382 19.16 -9.27 16.56
N GLY A 383 19.20 -10.60 16.68
CA GLY A 383 18.13 -11.61 16.81
C GLY A 383 16.78 -11.47 16.07
N TYR A 384 16.43 -12.45 15.22
CA TYR A 384 15.32 -13.43 15.36
C TYR A 384 15.45 -14.53 14.26
N TRP A 385 14.77 -15.68 14.42
CA TRP A 385 15.14 -17.05 13.98
C TRP A 385 14.67 -17.53 12.57
N VAL A 386 15.55 -18.31 11.89
CA VAL A 386 15.42 -19.62 11.14
C VAL A 386 14.51 -19.70 9.89
N ILE A 387 14.94 -20.24 8.73
CA ILE A 387 15.06 -21.68 8.35
C ILE A 387 16.31 -21.97 7.48
N GLY A 388 17.02 -23.06 7.79
CA GLY A 388 18.22 -23.55 7.09
C GLY A 388 17.94 -24.32 5.77
N PRO A 389 19.00 -24.83 5.11
CA PRO A 389 18.95 -25.22 3.70
C PRO A 389 18.25 -26.56 3.50
N CYS A 390 17.34 -26.62 2.51
CA CYS A 390 16.95 -27.91 1.93
C CYS A 390 18.04 -28.35 0.94
N HIS A 391 18.71 -29.45 1.30
CA HIS A 391 19.35 -30.33 0.34
C HIS A 391 18.32 -30.88 -0.65
N GLY A 392 18.66 -30.89 -1.93
CA GLY A 392 17.88 -31.49 -3.02
C GLY A 392 18.31 -30.97 -4.36
#